data_AF-A0A965LK19-F1
#
_entry.id   AF-A0A965LK19-F1
#
_cell.length_a   1.000
_cell.length_b   1.000
_cell.length_c   1.000
_cell.angle_alpha   90.00
_cell.angle_beta   90.00
_cell.angle_gamma   90.00
#
_symmetry.space_group_name_H-M   'P 1'
#
loop_
_entity.id
_entity.type
_entity.pdbx_description
1 polymer ?
#
loop_
_entity_poly.entity_id
_entity_poly.type
_entity_poly.pdbx_seq_one_letter_code
_entity_poly.pdbx_strand_id
1 'polypeptide(L)'
;MSEITTCYRHPDRDTGVSCQRCDKYICVSCSTPGAVGFLCPDDAKERVKIHRPTFAKSPFQAAPVTITLIAINVIVYLGQILVPGFTNSLFYANVGPNYEAGSILRVFTAGFAHSESQITHILFNMYSLFVLGTIIEPMIGKLRFVLLYVLSIFGGGLGVLYLAEIGTSVVGASGAIFGLMGAYLVLLRALKLDASQMYVLIGINLVIGFLPGIAWQAHVGGLIVGGAIALIYASTRRREKQLQQTALIVGLVVFLGALWVLANENLALM
;
A
#
# COMPACT_ATOMS: atom_id res chain seq x y z
N MET A 1 -54.70 -34.98 -19.71
CA MET A 1 -54.76 -33.94 -20.76
C MET A 1 -53.66 -32.95 -20.44
N SER A 2 -52.61 -32.85 -21.26
CA SER A 2 -51.64 -31.76 -21.09
C SER A 2 -52.31 -30.46 -21.56
N GLU A 3 -52.31 -29.44 -20.71
CA GLU A 3 -52.72 -28.09 -21.12
C GLU A 3 -51.90 -27.68 -22.35
N ILE A 4 -52.58 -27.36 -23.45
CA ILE A 4 -51.91 -26.90 -24.66
C ILE A 4 -51.47 -25.47 -24.41
N THR A 5 -50.15 -25.26 -24.31
CA THR A 5 -49.56 -23.95 -24.09
C THR A 5 -49.41 -23.22 -25.42
N THR A 6 -49.89 -21.97 -25.49
CA THR A 6 -49.88 -21.16 -26.71
C THR A 6 -48.87 -20.03 -26.63
N CYS A 7 -48.43 -19.51 -27.77
CA CYS A 7 -47.45 -18.44 -27.80
C CYS A 7 -48.02 -17.12 -27.25
N TYR A 8 -47.25 -16.44 -26.39
CA TYR A 8 -47.69 -15.17 -25.77
C TYR A 8 -47.98 -14.02 -26.76
N ARG A 9 -47.47 -14.11 -28.01
CA ARG A 9 -47.75 -13.14 -29.10
C ARG A 9 -48.74 -13.69 -30.15
N HIS A 10 -48.88 -15.01 -30.24
CA HIS A 10 -49.69 -15.69 -31.25
C HIS A 10 -50.54 -16.76 -30.54
N PRO A 11 -51.68 -16.38 -29.95
CA PRO A 11 -52.53 -17.30 -29.19
C PRO A 11 -53.10 -18.46 -30.01
N ASP A 12 -53.11 -18.30 -31.34
CA ASP A 12 -53.51 -19.29 -32.34
C ASP A 12 -52.46 -20.38 -32.60
N ARG A 13 -51.27 -20.29 -31.96
CA ARG A 13 -50.16 -21.21 -32.19
C ARG A 13 -49.77 -21.96 -30.93
N ASP A 14 -49.98 -23.26 -30.97
CA ASP A 14 -49.52 -24.20 -29.96
C ASP A 14 -47.98 -24.28 -29.95
N THR A 15 -47.39 -24.34 -28.76
CA THR A 15 -45.94 -24.45 -28.60
C THR A 15 -45.57 -25.16 -27.31
N GLY A 16 -44.51 -25.98 -27.36
CA GLY A 16 -43.86 -26.56 -26.17
C GLY A 16 -42.59 -25.82 -25.73
N VAL A 17 -42.25 -24.70 -26.38
CA VAL A 17 -40.99 -23.97 -26.15
C VAL A 17 -41.25 -22.75 -25.26
N SER A 18 -40.49 -22.62 -24.17
CA SER A 18 -40.52 -21.47 -23.27
C SER A 18 -39.22 -20.66 -23.36
N CYS A 19 -39.33 -19.36 -23.09
CA CYS A 19 -38.18 -18.47 -22.96
C CYS A 19 -37.38 -18.83 -21.69
N GLN A 20 -36.07 -19.02 -21.81
CA GLN A 20 -35.20 -19.36 -20.67
C GLN A 20 -35.02 -18.23 -19.63
N ARG A 21 -35.50 -17.00 -19.90
CA ARG A 21 -35.36 -15.86 -18.98
C ARG A 21 -36.65 -15.50 -18.24
N CYS A 22 -37.77 -15.48 -18.96
CA CYS A 22 -39.05 -15.02 -18.43
C CYS A 22 -40.14 -16.10 -18.46
N ASP A 23 -39.78 -17.33 -18.87
CA ASP A 23 -40.64 -18.51 -18.93
C ASP A 23 -41.89 -18.40 -19.82
N LYS A 24 -42.04 -17.30 -20.56
CA LYS A 24 -43.12 -17.13 -21.54
C LYS A 24 -43.04 -18.18 -22.65
N TYR A 25 -44.16 -18.80 -22.97
CA TYR A 25 -44.30 -19.70 -24.11
C TYR A 25 -44.19 -18.94 -25.44
N ILE A 26 -43.36 -19.46 -26.35
CA ILE A 26 -43.01 -18.82 -27.63
C ILE A 26 -43.11 -19.82 -28.78
N CYS A 27 -43.70 -19.42 -29.91
CA CYS A 27 -43.70 -20.25 -31.11
C CYS A 27 -42.33 -20.22 -31.80
N VAL A 28 -42.05 -21.20 -32.67
CA VAL A 28 -40.77 -21.32 -33.40
C VAL A 28 -40.40 -20.03 -34.14
N SER A 29 -41.37 -19.35 -34.75
CA SER A 29 -41.13 -18.08 -35.47
C SER A 29 -40.80 -16.90 -34.55
N CYS A 30 -41.19 -16.96 -33.28
CA CYS A 30 -40.84 -15.95 -32.28
C CYS A 30 -39.56 -16.32 -31.50
N SER A 31 -39.08 -17.56 -31.63
CA SER A 31 -37.91 -18.02 -30.89
C SER A 31 -36.63 -17.43 -31.47
N THR A 32 -35.78 -16.90 -30.60
CA THR A 32 -34.41 -16.51 -30.95
C THR A 32 -33.44 -17.48 -30.27
N PRO A 33 -32.52 -18.15 -30.99
CA PRO A 33 -31.57 -19.07 -30.38
C PRO A 33 -30.66 -18.33 -29.40
N GLY A 34 -30.57 -18.84 -28.16
CA GLY A 34 -29.68 -18.35 -27.11
C GLY A 34 -28.45 -19.24 -26.93
N ALA A 35 -27.55 -18.87 -26.00
CA ALA A 35 -26.41 -19.71 -25.63
C ALA A 35 -26.84 -21.06 -25.02
N VAL A 36 -27.99 -21.06 -24.34
CA VAL A 36 -28.70 -22.26 -23.90
C VAL A 36 -30.19 -22.03 -24.16
N GLY A 37 -30.83 -22.93 -24.92
CA GLY A 37 -32.26 -22.87 -25.24
C GLY A 37 -32.68 -21.70 -26.13
N PHE A 38 -33.91 -21.22 -25.92
CA PHE A 38 -34.55 -20.18 -26.74
C PHE A 38 -34.92 -18.95 -25.91
N LEU A 39 -34.84 -17.77 -26.52
CA LEU A 39 -35.24 -16.49 -25.95
C LEU A 39 -36.46 -15.94 -26.69
N CYS A 40 -37.32 -15.22 -25.96
CA CYS A 40 -38.43 -14.47 -26.58
C CYS A 40 -37.90 -13.18 -27.24
N PRO A 41 -38.67 -12.57 -28.17
CA PRO A 41 -38.24 -11.36 -28.86
C PRO A 41 -38.00 -10.14 -27.95
N ASP A 42 -38.60 -10.12 -26.76
CA ASP A 42 -38.40 -9.03 -25.79
C ASP A 42 -37.04 -9.18 -25.10
N ASP A 43 -36.74 -10.38 -24.62
CA ASP A 43 -35.48 -10.70 -23.93
C ASP A 43 -34.28 -10.79 -24.89
N ALA A 44 -34.50 -11.19 -26.14
CA ALA A 44 -33.47 -11.30 -27.16
C ALA A 44 -32.91 -9.92 -27.59
N LYS A 45 -33.72 -8.85 -27.47
CA LYS A 45 -33.27 -7.48 -27.74
C LYS A 45 -32.39 -6.93 -26.62
N GLU A 46 -32.47 -7.51 -25.44
CA GLU A 46 -31.69 -7.08 -24.30
C GLU A 46 -30.25 -7.58 -24.43
N ARG A 47 -29.39 -6.70 -24.97
CA ARG A 47 -27.95 -6.97 -25.10
C ARG A 47 -27.35 -7.20 -23.72
N VAL A 48 -26.91 -8.43 -23.47
CA VAL A 48 -26.09 -8.74 -22.30
C VAL A 48 -24.84 -7.87 -22.38
N LYS A 49 -24.66 -6.96 -21.42
CA LYS A 49 -23.40 -6.23 -21.26
C LYS A 49 -22.34 -7.22 -20.83
N ILE A 50 -21.57 -7.74 -21.78
CA ILE A 50 -20.39 -8.54 -21.48
C ILE A 50 -19.39 -7.59 -20.80
N HIS A 51 -19.23 -7.72 -19.49
CA HIS A 51 -18.10 -7.12 -18.78
C HIS A 51 -16.84 -7.80 -19.29
N ARG A 52 -16.15 -7.15 -20.24
CA ARG A 52 -14.82 -7.60 -20.64
C ARG A 52 -13.92 -7.49 -19.42
N PRO A 53 -13.17 -8.54 -19.03
CA PRO A 53 -12.16 -8.40 -18.01
C PRO A 53 -11.16 -7.36 -18.49
N THR A 54 -11.07 -6.23 -17.79
CA THR A 54 -9.96 -5.30 -17.99
C THR A 54 -8.69 -6.06 -17.68
N PHE A 55 -7.78 -6.15 -18.67
CA PHE A 55 -6.44 -6.72 -18.45
C PHE A 55 -5.86 -6.12 -17.17
N ALA A 56 -5.33 -6.97 -16.29
CA ALA A 56 -4.62 -6.52 -15.10
C ALA A 56 -3.52 -5.56 -15.55
N LYS A 57 -3.61 -4.30 -15.09
CA LYS A 57 -2.57 -3.30 -15.38
C LYS A 57 -1.23 -3.85 -14.91
N SER A 58 -0.17 -3.63 -15.69
CA SER A 58 1.17 -4.00 -15.24
C SER A 58 1.49 -3.31 -13.91
N PRO A 59 2.35 -3.88 -13.04
CA PRO A 59 2.75 -3.24 -11.78
C PRO A 59 3.25 -1.81 -11.99
N PHE A 60 3.94 -1.55 -13.11
CA PHE A 60 4.40 -0.23 -13.52
C PHE A 60 3.28 0.79 -13.75
N GLN A 61 2.14 0.34 -14.29
CA GLN A 61 0.97 1.19 -14.50
C GLN A 61 0.08 1.29 -13.26
N ALA A 62 0.07 0.24 -12.43
CA ALA A 62 -0.73 0.17 -11.22
C ALA A 62 -0.11 0.98 -10.05
N ALA A 63 1.23 0.96 -9.93
CA ALA A 63 1.96 1.54 -8.81
C ALA A 63 3.19 2.38 -9.25
N PRO A 64 2.97 3.48 -10.00
CA PRO A 64 4.06 4.30 -10.52
C PRO A 64 4.90 4.97 -9.42
N VAL A 65 4.34 5.32 -8.27
CA VAL A 65 5.12 5.94 -7.18
C VAL A 65 6.10 4.92 -6.60
N THR A 66 5.66 3.68 -6.40
CA THR A 66 6.50 2.59 -5.90
C THR A 66 7.71 2.39 -6.82
N ILE A 67 7.49 2.33 -8.13
CA ILE A 67 8.59 2.20 -9.10
C ILE A 67 9.52 3.41 -9.07
N THR A 68 8.97 4.62 -9.01
CA THR A 68 9.78 5.84 -8.90
C THR A 68 10.64 5.84 -7.63
N LEU A 69 10.09 5.44 -6.48
CA LEU A 69 10.85 5.34 -5.24
C LEU A 69 11.96 4.29 -5.35
N ILE A 70 11.69 3.13 -5.95
CA ILE A 70 12.72 2.11 -6.21
C ILE A 70 13.83 2.70 -7.09
N ALA A 71 13.48 3.39 -8.18
CA ALA A 71 14.45 4.01 -9.06
C ALA A 71 15.30 5.06 -8.33
N ILE A 72 14.70 5.91 -7.49
CA ILE A 72 15.43 6.89 -6.67
C ILE A 72 16.43 6.20 -5.74
N ASN A 73 16.00 5.16 -5.00
CA ASN A 73 16.88 4.42 -4.10
C ASN A 73 18.06 3.78 -4.84
N VAL A 74 17.82 3.20 -6.02
CA VAL A 74 18.86 2.62 -6.86
C VAL A 74 19.83 3.69 -7.37
N ILE A 75 19.33 4.85 -7.82
CA ILE A 75 20.17 5.96 -8.28
C ILE A 75 21.05 6.50 -7.13
N VAL A 76 20.47 6.71 -5.95
CA VAL A 76 21.23 7.17 -4.77
C VAL A 76 22.31 6.16 -4.41
N TYR A 77 21.99 4.86 -4.39
CA TYR A 77 22.97 3.81 -4.11
C TYR A 77 24.09 3.73 -5.13
N LEU A 78 23.78 3.88 -6.43
CA LEU A 78 24.83 3.99 -7.46
C LEU A 78 25.72 5.21 -7.19
N GLY A 79 25.15 6.33 -6.78
CA GLY A 79 25.93 7.50 -6.32
C GLY A 79 26.85 7.18 -5.15
N GLN A 80 26.38 6.40 -4.16
CA GLN A 80 27.19 5.97 -3.00
C GLN A 80 28.39 5.13 -3.44
N ILE A 81 28.20 4.20 -4.39
CA ILE A 81 29.26 3.34 -4.90
C ILE A 81 30.28 4.11 -5.77
N LEU A 82 29.81 5.10 -6.54
CA LEU A 82 30.66 5.84 -7.48
C LEU A 82 31.44 7.00 -6.84
N VAL A 83 30.92 7.58 -5.74
CA VAL A 83 31.49 8.76 -5.10
C VAL A 83 31.91 8.42 -3.67
N PRO A 84 33.22 8.20 -3.42
CA PRO A 84 33.72 7.87 -2.10
C PRO A 84 33.31 8.90 -1.04
N GLY A 85 32.75 8.43 0.06
CA GLY A 85 32.30 9.29 1.17
C GLY A 85 30.93 9.94 0.95
N PHE A 86 30.24 9.71 -0.16
CA PHE A 86 28.91 10.28 -0.39
C PHE A 86 27.89 9.85 0.67
N THR A 87 28.02 8.63 1.22
CA THR A 87 27.20 8.16 2.35
C THR A 87 27.33 9.04 3.58
N ASN A 88 28.50 9.66 3.82
CA ASN A 88 28.70 10.59 4.95
C ASN A 88 27.80 11.83 4.85
N SER A 89 27.35 12.16 3.64
CA SER A 89 26.42 13.25 3.35
C SER A 89 24.95 12.83 3.42
N LEU A 90 24.66 11.54 3.65
CA LEU A 90 23.29 11.00 3.62
C LEU A 90 22.85 10.35 4.93
N PHE A 91 23.75 9.72 5.69
CA PHE A 91 23.37 9.00 6.91
C PHE A 91 22.80 9.93 7.97
N TYR A 92 21.97 9.33 8.84
CA TYR A 92 21.42 9.95 10.03
C TYR A 92 22.05 9.32 11.27
N ALA A 93 22.37 10.14 12.27
CA ALA A 93 22.78 9.68 13.58
C ALA A 93 22.08 10.46 14.70
N ASN A 94 21.72 9.81 15.79
CA ASN A 94 21.07 10.44 16.95
C ASN A 94 22.07 11.18 17.86
N VAL A 95 22.85 12.09 17.29
CA VAL A 95 23.88 12.90 17.97
C VAL A 95 23.39 14.31 18.36
N GLY A 96 22.12 14.61 18.11
CA GLY A 96 21.50 15.91 18.40
C GLY A 96 21.65 16.94 17.28
N PRO A 97 20.98 18.10 17.42
CA PRO A 97 20.80 19.07 16.34
C PRO A 97 22.05 19.90 16.02
N ASN A 98 23.04 19.90 16.92
CA ASN A 98 24.30 20.65 16.74
C ASN A 98 25.24 20.02 15.70
N TYR A 99 24.95 18.79 15.26
CA TYR A 99 25.70 18.08 14.24
C TYR A 99 24.83 17.87 13.02
N GLU A 100 25.39 18.07 11.82
CA GLU A 100 24.63 17.88 10.56
C GLU A 100 24.00 16.50 10.46
N ALA A 101 24.72 15.47 10.93
CA ALA A 101 24.28 14.08 10.96
C ALA A 101 23.00 13.86 11.79
N GLY A 102 22.72 14.72 12.77
CA GLY A 102 21.51 14.69 13.60
C GLY A 102 20.35 15.54 13.09
N SER A 103 20.53 16.24 11.97
CA SER A 103 19.47 17.09 11.42
C SER A 103 18.28 16.29 10.88
N ILE A 104 17.09 16.90 10.89
CA ILE A 104 15.86 16.26 10.37
C ILE A 104 15.97 15.89 8.90
N LEU A 105 16.72 16.67 8.12
CA LEU A 105 16.97 16.37 6.71
C LEU A 105 17.69 15.03 6.55
N ARG A 106 18.61 14.71 7.47
CA ARG A 106 19.36 13.45 7.42
C ARG A 106 18.48 12.23 7.63
N VAL A 107 17.40 12.34 8.40
CA VAL A 107 16.41 11.25 8.52
C VAL A 107 15.84 10.88 7.16
N PHE A 108 15.49 11.89 6.35
CA PHE A 108 14.94 11.64 5.02
C PHE A 108 15.98 11.16 4.03
N THR A 109 17.18 11.75 3.98
CA THR A 109 18.24 11.28 3.07
C THR A 109 18.73 9.88 3.43
N ALA A 110 18.84 9.57 4.72
CA ALA A 110 19.21 8.24 5.20
C ALA A 110 18.20 7.19 4.77
N GLY A 111 16.91 7.54 4.70
CA GLY A 111 15.84 6.69 4.19
C GLY A 111 15.99 6.28 2.72
N PHE A 112 16.88 6.93 1.95
CA PHE A 112 17.20 6.56 0.57
C PHE A 112 18.63 6.01 0.38
N ALA A 113 19.51 6.23 1.35
CA ALA A 113 20.85 5.65 1.38
C ALA A 113 20.82 4.18 1.81
N HIS A 114 21.80 3.39 1.39
CA HIS A 114 21.94 1.99 1.79
C HIS A 114 23.39 1.66 2.14
N SER A 115 23.60 0.66 3.02
CA SER A 115 24.93 0.10 3.30
C SER A 115 25.69 -0.28 2.02
N GLU A 116 26.88 0.29 1.85
CA GLU A 116 27.79 0.00 0.72
C GLU A 116 28.43 -1.38 0.84
N SER A 117 28.66 -1.86 2.07
CA SER A 117 29.33 -3.12 2.34
C SER A 117 28.43 -4.35 2.16
N GLN A 118 27.12 -4.16 2.10
CA GLN A 118 26.14 -5.24 2.04
C GLN A 118 25.10 -4.99 0.94
N ILE A 119 25.38 -5.48 -0.27
CA ILE A 119 24.45 -5.34 -1.42
C ILE A 119 23.07 -5.97 -1.16
N THR A 120 23.01 -7.01 -0.32
CA THR A 120 21.75 -7.64 0.10
C THR A 120 20.82 -6.65 0.80
N HIS A 121 21.36 -5.61 1.46
CA HIS A 121 20.57 -4.59 2.12
C HIS A 121 19.68 -3.84 1.12
N ILE A 122 20.22 -3.30 0.03
CA ILE A 122 19.39 -2.64 -0.98
C ILE A 122 18.48 -3.63 -1.71
N LEU A 123 18.96 -4.84 -2.02
CA LEU A 123 18.16 -5.84 -2.73
C LEU A 123 16.89 -6.21 -1.96
N PHE A 124 17.00 -6.51 -0.67
CA PHE A 124 15.83 -6.86 0.15
C PHE A 124 14.90 -5.67 0.39
N ASN A 125 15.43 -4.45 0.54
CA ASN A 125 14.61 -3.25 0.63
C ASN A 125 13.81 -3.02 -0.66
N MET A 126 14.45 -3.11 -1.83
CA MET A 126 13.77 -2.87 -3.11
C MET A 126 12.76 -3.97 -3.43
N TYR A 127 13.09 -5.22 -3.12
CA TYR A 127 12.13 -6.33 -3.25
C TYR A 127 10.91 -6.12 -2.36
N SER A 128 11.11 -5.78 -1.08
CA SER A 128 10.01 -5.59 -0.13
C SER A 128 9.17 -4.36 -0.49
N LEU A 129 9.81 -3.26 -0.92
CA LEU A 129 9.13 -2.07 -1.41
C LEU A 129 8.33 -2.37 -2.68
N PHE A 130 8.86 -3.17 -3.60
CA PHE A 130 8.12 -3.58 -4.79
C PHE A 130 6.88 -4.39 -4.42
N VAL A 131 7.03 -5.43 -3.60
CA VAL A 131 5.92 -6.31 -3.22
C VAL A 131 4.83 -5.53 -2.46
N LEU A 132 5.20 -4.81 -1.39
CA LEU A 132 4.22 -4.10 -0.57
C LEU A 132 3.68 -2.86 -1.29
N GLY A 133 4.54 -2.10 -1.95
CA GLY A 133 4.15 -0.86 -2.63
C GLY A 133 3.19 -1.12 -3.79
N THR A 134 3.43 -2.16 -4.59
CA THR A 134 2.52 -2.51 -5.70
C THR A 134 1.15 -2.99 -5.25
N ILE A 135 1.02 -3.47 -4.00
CA ILE A 135 -0.26 -3.82 -3.38
C ILE A 135 -0.92 -2.58 -2.77
N ILE A 136 -0.19 -1.80 -1.97
CA ILE A 136 -0.75 -0.73 -1.15
C ILE A 136 -1.06 0.52 -1.98
N GLU A 137 -0.19 0.92 -2.92
CA GLU A 137 -0.36 2.15 -3.69
C GLU A 137 -1.70 2.17 -4.46
N PRO A 138 -2.13 1.10 -5.16
CA PRO A 138 -3.46 1.05 -5.78
C PRO A 138 -4.62 1.10 -4.76
N MET A 139 -4.42 0.59 -3.54
CA MET A 139 -5.46 0.56 -2.51
C MET A 139 -5.76 1.94 -1.93
N ILE A 140 -4.72 2.77 -1.72
CA ILE A 140 -4.86 4.07 -1.02
C ILE A 140 -4.69 5.28 -1.94
N GLY A 141 -4.08 5.09 -3.11
CA GLY A 141 -3.77 6.12 -4.10
C GLY A 141 -2.39 6.75 -3.91
N LYS A 142 -1.88 7.33 -4.99
CA LYS A 142 -0.49 7.86 -5.11
C LYS A 142 -0.08 8.82 -3.99
N LEU A 143 -0.86 9.88 -3.75
CA LEU A 143 -0.50 10.92 -2.77
C LEU A 143 -0.49 10.37 -1.34
N ARG A 144 -1.47 9.54 -0.99
CA ARG A 144 -1.54 8.88 0.31
C ARG A 144 -0.39 7.91 0.52
N PHE A 145 0.03 7.22 -0.54
CA PHE A 145 1.19 6.34 -0.51
C PHE A 145 2.50 7.10 -0.29
N VAL A 146 2.70 8.24 -0.96
CA VAL A 146 3.87 9.12 -0.71
C VAL A 146 3.90 9.57 0.74
N LEU A 147 2.78 10.09 1.26
CA LEU A 147 2.69 10.55 2.66
C LEU A 147 2.97 9.42 3.65
N LEU A 148 2.39 8.25 3.42
CA LEU A 148 2.64 7.05 4.22
C LEU A 148 4.14 6.69 4.23
N TYR A 149 4.77 6.65 3.05
CA TYR A 149 6.20 6.30 2.93
C TYR A 149 7.10 7.30 3.65
N VAL A 150 6.93 8.60 3.38
CA VAL A 150 7.77 9.68 3.95
C VAL A 150 7.59 9.79 5.46
N LEU A 151 6.36 9.73 5.97
CA LEU A 151 6.12 9.81 7.41
C LEU A 151 6.57 8.54 8.14
N SER A 152 6.58 7.38 7.47
CA SER A 152 7.15 6.15 8.05
C SER A 152 8.67 6.22 8.15
N ILE A 153 9.36 6.87 7.18
CA ILE A 153 10.80 7.20 7.33
C ILE A 153 11.01 8.08 8.57
N PHE A 154 10.19 9.13 8.71
CA PHE A 154 10.30 10.02 9.86
C PHE A 154 10.02 9.31 11.19
N GLY A 155 9.01 8.44 11.23
CA GLY A 155 8.74 7.55 12.37
C GLY A 155 9.92 6.66 12.72
N GLY A 156 10.62 6.12 11.72
CA GLY A 156 11.85 5.36 11.93
C GLY A 156 12.98 6.22 12.53
N GLY A 157 13.16 7.44 12.03
CA GLY A 157 14.11 8.40 12.61
C GLY A 157 13.82 8.72 14.08
N LEU A 158 12.54 8.96 14.42
CA LEU A 158 12.11 9.12 15.81
C LEU A 158 12.38 7.87 16.66
N GLY A 159 12.14 6.68 16.11
CA GLY A 159 12.47 5.43 16.78
C GLY A 159 13.94 5.38 17.17
N VAL A 160 14.85 5.66 16.23
CA VAL A 160 16.29 5.73 16.51
C VAL A 160 16.61 6.82 17.53
N LEU A 161 16.02 8.01 17.38
CA LEU A 161 16.26 9.14 18.27
C LEU A 161 15.92 8.83 19.74
N TYR A 162 14.84 8.10 19.99
CA TYR A 162 14.36 7.81 21.35
C TYR A 162 14.87 6.49 21.94
N LEU A 163 15.17 5.49 21.10
CA LEU A 163 15.39 4.11 21.56
C LEU A 163 16.80 3.59 21.27
N ALA A 164 17.60 4.28 20.46
CA ALA A 164 18.96 3.85 20.16
C ALA A 164 19.98 4.52 21.08
N GLU A 165 21.13 3.88 21.25
CA GLU A 165 22.27 4.49 21.94
C GLU A 165 22.74 5.74 21.17
N ILE A 166 23.19 6.77 21.88
CA ILE A 166 23.64 8.03 21.28
C ILE A 166 24.82 7.76 20.34
N GLY A 167 24.77 8.33 19.13
CA GLY A 167 25.78 8.10 18.09
C GLY A 167 25.45 6.95 17.15
N THR A 168 24.36 6.21 17.37
CA THR A 168 23.88 5.20 16.44
C THR A 168 23.59 5.82 15.09
N SER A 169 24.28 5.34 14.06
CA SER A 169 24.14 5.82 12.68
C SER A 169 23.35 4.82 11.84
N VAL A 170 22.45 5.33 10.99
CA VAL A 170 21.53 4.51 10.20
C VAL A 170 21.41 4.98 8.76
N VAL A 171 21.17 4.01 7.88
CA VAL A 171 20.79 4.18 6.47
C VAL A 171 19.79 3.07 6.11
N GLY A 172 18.91 3.35 5.16
CA GLY A 172 18.03 2.36 4.55
C GLY A 172 16.57 2.76 4.52
N ALA A 173 15.87 2.33 3.47
CA ALA A 173 14.42 2.50 3.32
C ALA A 173 13.59 1.64 4.29
N SER A 174 14.23 0.80 5.11
CA SER A 174 13.56 -0.23 5.91
C SER A 174 12.56 0.33 6.93
N GLY A 175 12.80 1.50 7.51
CA GLY A 175 11.79 2.18 8.35
C GLY A 175 10.48 2.46 7.59
N ALA A 176 10.59 2.89 6.33
CA ALA A 176 9.42 3.07 5.46
C ALA A 176 8.70 1.75 5.18
N ILE A 177 9.47 0.69 4.89
CA ILE A 177 8.96 -0.64 4.56
C ILE A 177 8.23 -1.26 5.75
N PHE A 178 8.75 -1.13 6.97
CA PHE A 178 8.01 -1.52 8.16
C PHE A 178 6.73 -0.71 8.34
N GLY A 179 6.75 0.58 8.01
CA GLY A 179 5.52 1.38 7.94
C GLY A 179 4.53 0.86 6.91
N LEU A 180 4.98 0.40 5.74
CA LEU A 180 4.14 -0.27 4.74
C LEU A 180 3.58 -1.61 5.27
N MET A 181 4.36 -2.40 5.99
CA MET A 181 3.88 -3.64 6.62
C MET A 181 2.79 -3.34 7.66
N GLY A 182 3.01 -2.35 8.54
CA GLY A 182 2.03 -1.91 9.53
C GLY A 182 0.76 -1.37 8.87
N ALA A 183 0.92 -0.59 7.81
CA ALA A 183 -0.19 -0.08 7.04
C ALA A 183 -1.00 -1.20 6.38
N TYR A 184 -0.34 -2.15 5.74
CA TYR A 184 -1.01 -3.26 5.07
C TYR A 184 -1.72 -4.17 6.06
N LEU A 185 -1.12 -4.45 7.23
CA LEU A 185 -1.77 -5.15 8.32
C LEU A 185 -3.09 -4.48 8.73
N VAL A 186 -3.07 -3.17 8.95
CA VAL A 186 -4.28 -2.40 9.31
C VAL A 186 -5.32 -2.44 8.20
N LEU A 187 -4.90 -2.30 6.94
CA LEU A 187 -5.81 -2.37 5.79
C LEU A 187 -6.46 -3.76 5.64
N LEU A 188 -5.70 -4.84 5.81
CA LEU A 188 -6.23 -6.21 5.80
C LEU A 188 -7.31 -6.37 6.88
N ARG A 189 -7.03 -5.91 8.10
CA ARG A 189 -7.98 -5.96 9.22
C ARG A 189 -9.22 -5.11 8.95
N ALA A 190 -9.06 -3.89 8.43
CA ALA A 190 -10.17 -3.02 8.08
C ALA A 190 -11.07 -3.59 6.97
N LEU A 191 -10.49 -4.36 6.06
CA LEU A 191 -11.19 -5.07 4.98
C LEU A 191 -11.71 -6.46 5.40
N LYS A 192 -11.47 -6.87 6.66
CA LYS A 192 -11.81 -8.21 7.19
C LYS A 192 -11.18 -9.37 6.38
N LEU A 193 -9.98 -9.15 5.86
CA LEU A 193 -9.16 -10.16 5.19
C LEU A 193 -8.25 -10.87 6.20
N ASP A 194 -7.78 -12.07 5.85
CA ASP A 194 -6.80 -12.78 6.66
C ASP A 194 -5.49 -11.98 6.73
N ALA A 195 -4.96 -11.87 7.95
CA ALA A 195 -3.76 -11.10 8.26
C ALA A 195 -2.66 -11.96 8.90
N SER A 196 -2.90 -13.27 9.06
CA SER A 196 -1.99 -14.22 9.71
C SER A 196 -0.58 -14.16 9.13
N GLN A 197 -0.46 -14.18 7.80
CA GLN A 197 0.83 -14.10 7.13
C GLN A 197 1.57 -12.77 7.41
N MET A 198 0.84 -11.66 7.52
CA MET A 198 1.44 -10.36 7.80
C MET A 198 1.95 -10.27 9.24
N TYR A 199 1.22 -10.84 10.22
CA TYR A 199 1.70 -10.96 11.59
C TYR A 199 2.99 -11.77 11.67
N VAL A 200 3.04 -12.92 10.99
CA VAL A 200 4.24 -13.76 10.94
C VAL A 200 5.40 -13.02 10.28
N LEU A 201 5.17 -12.36 9.14
CA LEU A 201 6.20 -11.61 8.43
C LEU A 201 6.78 -10.48 9.29
N ILE A 202 5.92 -9.69 9.95
CA ILE A 202 6.36 -8.62 10.86
C ILE A 202 7.16 -9.22 12.03
N GLY A 203 6.66 -10.30 12.64
CA GLY A 203 7.33 -10.98 13.74
C GLY A 203 8.73 -11.46 13.37
N ILE A 204 8.88 -12.15 12.24
CA ILE A 204 10.17 -12.63 11.74
C ILE A 204 11.12 -11.45 11.47
N ASN A 205 10.66 -10.41 10.77
CA ASN A 205 11.52 -9.27 10.45
C ASN A 205 11.93 -8.47 11.69
N LEU A 206 11.07 -8.35 12.71
CA LEU A 206 11.44 -7.73 13.99
C LEU A 206 12.48 -8.56 14.74
N VAL A 207 12.34 -9.89 14.77
CA VAL A 207 13.34 -10.77 15.40
C VAL A 207 14.68 -10.67 14.69
N ILE A 208 14.69 -10.68 13.35
CA ILE A 208 15.90 -10.44 12.55
C ILE A 208 16.46 -9.04 12.85
N GLY A 209 15.60 -8.05 13.09
CA GLY A 209 15.99 -6.69 13.45
C GLY A 209 16.91 -6.58 14.67
N PHE A 210 16.86 -7.52 15.61
CA PHE A 210 17.75 -7.54 16.77
C PHE A 210 19.17 -8.03 16.46
N LEU A 211 19.45 -8.46 15.23
CA LEU A 211 20.81 -8.82 14.84
C LEU A 211 21.71 -7.57 14.79
N PRO A 212 23.01 -7.71 15.12
CA PRO A 212 23.95 -6.60 15.08
C PRO A 212 24.01 -5.92 13.71
N GLY A 213 24.03 -4.58 13.71
CA GLY A 213 24.07 -3.78 12.49
C GLY A 213 22.70 -3.50 11.87
N ILE A 214 21.61 -3.92 12.49
CA ILE A 214 20.24 -3.60 12.08
C ILE A 214 19.58 -2.66 13.09
N ALA A 215 19.07 -1.53 12.61
CA ALA A 215 18.39 -0.54 13.44
C ALA A 215 16.93 -0.93 13.70
N TRP A 216 16.69 -1.90 14.59
CA TRP A 216 15.34 -2.33 14.94
C TRP A 216 14.45 -1.18 15.45
N GLN A 217 15.05 -0.15 16.06
CA GLN A 217 14.35 1.05 16.51
C GLN A 217 13.66 1.77 15.35
N ALA A 218 14.35 1.86 14.20
CA ALA A 218 13.79 2.43 12.98
C ALA A 218 12.63 1.61 12.45
N HIS A 219 12.71 0.29 12.58
CA HIS A 219 11.66 -0.64 12.15
C HIS A 219 10.40 -0.47 13.00
N VAL A 220 10.55 -0.43 14.32
CA VAL A 220 9.41 -0.24 15.25
C VAL A 220 8.78 1.14 15.05
N GLY A 221 9.58 2.21 14.98
CA GLY A 221 9.07 3.56 14.76
C GLY A 221 8.31 3.70 13.44
N GLY A 222 8.86 3.14 12.36
CA GLY A 222 8.21 3.08 11.06
C GLY A 222 6.89 2.30 11.09
N LEU A 223 6.89 1.10 11.69
CA LEU A 223 5.71 0.23 11.82
C LEU A 223 4.55 0.94 12.54
N ILE A 224 4.84 1.62 13.66
CA ILE A 224 3.84 2.34 14.45
C ILE A 224 3.24 3.49 13.64
N VAL A 225 4.08 4.34 13.05
CA VAL A 225 3.60 5.51 12.30
C VAL A 225 2.83 5.08 11.05
N GLY A 226 3.32 4.10 10.30
CA GLY A 226 2.63 3.60 9.11
C GLY A 226 1.28 2.96 9.45
N GLY A 227 1.22 2.18 10.53
CA GLY A 227 -0.04 1.62 11.05
C GLY A 227 -1.04 2.70 11.48
N ALA A 228 -0.58 3.74 12.17
CA ALA A 228 -1.42 4.87 12.58
C ALA A 228 -2.01 5.63 11.38
N ILE A 229 -1.19 5.91 10.36
CA ILE A 229 -1.65 6.56 9.12
C ILE A 229 -2.70 5.70 8.41
N ALA A 230 -2.46 4.40 8.29
CA ALA A 230 -3.42 3.49 7.67
C ALA A 230 -4.73 3.38 8.46
N LEU A 231 -4.67 3.46 9.79
CA LEU A 231 -5.86 3.48 10.64
C LEU A 231 -6.70 4.75 10.40
N ILE A 232 -6.04 5.90 10.24
CA ILE A 232 -6.70 7.16 9.85
C ILE A 232 -7.36 6.97 8.49
N TYR A 233 -6.65 6.47 7.49
CA TYR A 233 -7.21 6.26 6.15
C TYR A 233 -8.38 5.25 6.13
N ALA A 234 -8.28 4.16 6.88
CA ALA A 234 -9.32 3.15 6.97
C ALA A 234 -10.59 3.68 7.65
N SER A 235 -10.44 4.43 8.75
CA SER A 235 -11.56 4.99 9.52
C SER A 235 -12.25 6.19 8.85
N THR A 236 -11.56 6.84 7.90
CA THR A 236 -12.04 8.03 7.18
C THR A 236 -12.17 7.82 5.66
N ARG A 237 -12.36 6.57 5.22
CA ARG A 237 -12.46 6.22 3.78
C ARG A 237 -13.60 6.92 3.04
N ARG A 238 -14.69 7.29 3.72
CA ARG A 238 -15.86 7.94 3.11
C ARG A 238 -15.54 9.37 2.72
N ARG A 239 -16.06 9.82 1.57
CA ARG A 239 -15.80 11.16 1.02
C ARG A 239 -16.22 12.29 1.99
N GLU A 240 -17.30 12.10 2.73
CA GLU A 240 -17.79 13.02 3.77
C GLU A 240 -16.78 13.26 4.91
N LYS A 241 -15.87 12.30 5.15
CA LYS A 241 -14.86 12.37 6.21
C LYS A 241 -13.51 12.90 5.73
N GLN A 242 -13.41 13.47 4.53
CA GLN A 242 -12.14 13.99 4.01
C GLN A 242 -11.53 15.10 4.88
N LEU A 243 -12.35 16.02 5.39
CA LEU A 243 -11.86 17.06 6.32
C LEU A 243 -11.30 16.45 7.61
N GLN A 244 -12.01 15.46 8.17
CA GLN A 244 -11.54 14.73 9.35
C GLN A 244 -10.23 13.97 9.07
N GLN A 245 -10.10 13.34 7.89
CA GLN A 245 -8.86 12.69 7.46
C GLN A 245 -7.70 13.68 7.44
N THR A 246 -7.87 14.83 6.78
CA THR A 246 -6.85 15.87 6.70
C THR A 246 -6.48 16.37 8.09
N ALA A 247 -7.46 16.67 8.95
CA ALA A 247 -7.22 17.15 10.31
C ALA A 247 -6.44 16.14 11.15
N LEU A 248 -6.78 14.84 11.07
CA LEU A 248 -6.07 13.78 11.78
C LEU A 248 -4.63 13.59 11.27
N ILE A 249 -4.41 13.66 9.96
CA ILE A 249 -3.06 13.58 9.38
C ILE A 249 -2.22 14.79 9.78
N VAL A 250 -2.77 16.01 9.71
CA VAL A 250 -2.09 17.23 10.17
C VAL A 250 -1.77 17.14 11.66
N GLY A 251 -2.73 16.72 12.48
CA GLY A 251 -2.53 16.51 13.91
C GLY A 251 -1.42 15.50 14.20
N LEU A 252 -1.37 14.39 13.45
CA LEU A 252 -0.28 13.41 13.55
C LEU A 252 1.07 14.02 13.17
N VAL A 253 1.15 14.78 12.07
CA VAL A 253 2.40 15.44 11.65
C VAL A 253 2.89 16.43 12.70
N VAL A 254 2.00 17.25 13.26
CA VAL A 254 2.33 18.19 14.34
C VAL A 254 2.83 17.44 15.57
N PHE A 255 2.15 16.34 15.95
CA PHE A 255 2.55 15.51 17.08
C PHE A 255 3.96 14.90 16.87
N LEU A 256 4.23 14.31 15.71
CA LEU A 256 5.55 13.75 15.40
C LEU A 256 6.63 14.85 15.37
N GLY A 257 6.30 16.04 14.86
CA GLY A 257 7.20 17.20 14.89
C GLY A 257 7.50 17.68 16.31
N ALA A 258 6.51 17.70 17.20
CA ALA A 258 6.71 18.03 18.60
C ALA A 258 7.62 17.01 19.31
N LEU A 259 7.42 15.72 19.06
CA LEU A 259 8.33 14.68 19.57
C LEU A 259 9.76 14.89 19.09
N TRP A 260 9.96 15.20 17.81
CA TRP A 260 11.28 15.47 17.27
C TRP A 260 11.98 16.63 17.99
N VAL A 261 11.27 17.74 18.22
CA VAL A 261 11.82 18.91 18.92
C VAL A 261 12.18 18.56 20.35
N LEU A 262 11.25 17.94 21.10
CA LEU A 262 11.45 17.57 22.50
C LEU A 262 12.67 16.65 22.70
N ALA A 263 12.85 15.66 21.82
CA ALA A 263 14.00 14.78 21.91
C ALA A 263 15.33 15.49 21.61
N ASN A 264 15.34 16.38 20.62
CA ASN A 264 16.55 17.10 20.25
C ASN A 264 16.94 18.17 21.28
N GLU A 265 15.98 18.79 21.98
CA GLU A 265 16.28 19.68 23.10
C GLU A 265 17.00 18.92 24.21
N ASN A 266 16.57 17.71 24.54
CA ASN A 266 17.26 16.88 25.54
C ASN A 266 18.70 16.55 25.13
N LEU A 267 18.93 16.23 23.86
CA LEU A 267 20.28 15.96 23.32
C LEU A 267 21.15 17.21 23.24
N ALA A 268 20.57 18.39 23.05
CA ALA A 268 21.32 19.65 23.04
C ALA A 268 21.81 20.07 24.44
N LEU A 269 21.22 19.51 25.51
CA LEU A 269 21.56 19.78 26.90
C LEU A 269 22.61 18.80 27.48
N MET A 270 22.96 17.74 26.75
CA MET A 270 23.98 16.75 27.11
C MET A 270 25.34 17.13 26.54
#